data_AF-A0A401RGC6-F1
#
_entry.id   AF-A0A401RGC6-F1
#
_cell.length_a   1.000
_cell.length_b   1.000
_cell.length_c   1.000
_cell.angle_alpha   90.00
_cell.angle_beta   90.00
_cell.angle_gamma   90.00
#
_symmetry.space_group_name_H-M   'P 1'
#
loop_
_entity.id
_entity.type
_entity.pdbx_description
1 polymer ?
#
loop_
_entity_poly.entity_id
_entity_poly.type
_entity_poly.pdbx_seq_one_letter_code
_entity_poly.pdbx_strand_id
1 'polypeptide(L)'
;MQNLIEVFHHYAKNEKHTLNKEQMKQFMGAELSGLCKNQKNVESFDRMMKDLDFDGDGQLNFEEFVSFVAGVMFSCNEIYVKRREQPAKGGACQVTK
;
A
#
# COMPACT_ATOMS: atom_id res chain seq x y z
N MET A 1 9.77 -16.30 -3.16
CA MET A 1 8.43 -15.69 -3.10
C MET A 1 8.08 -15.58 -1.63
N GLN A 2 8.06 -14.38 -1.07
CA GLN A 2 7.58 -14.21 0.31
C GLN A 2 6.05 -14.34 0.29
N ASN A 3 5.51 -15.14 1.21
CA ASN A 3 4.05 -15.27 1.38
C ASN A 3 3.50 -14.04 2.11
N LEU A 4 2.29 -13.57 1.77
CA LEU A 4 1.66 -12.42 2.42
C LEU A 4 1.58 -12.61 3.95
N ILE A 5 1.35 -13.84 4.39
CA ILE A 5 1.34 -14.23 5.81
C ILE A 5 2.72 -14.04 6.45
N GLU A 6 3.78 -14.45 5.76
CA GLU A 6 5.16 -14.28 6.24
C GLU A 6 5.54 -12.80 6.32
N VAL A 7 5.11 -11.99 5.35
CA VAL A 7 5.32 -10.55 5.36
C VAL A 7 4.61 -9.93 6.56
N PHE A 8 3.35 -10.28 6.82
CA PHE A 8 2.63 -9.78 7.99
C PHE A 8 3.37 -10.10 9.29
N HIS A 9 3.72 -11.37 9.51
CA HIS A 9 4.43 -11.79 10.72
C HIS A 9 5.86 -11.26 10.81
N HIS A 10 6.49 -10.90 9.70
CA HIS A 10 7.78 -10.23 9.71
C HIS A 10 7.71 -8.88 10.43
N TYR A 11 6.62 -8.13 10.26
CA TYR A 11 6.44 -6.83 10.89
C TYR A 11 5.69 -6.93 12.23
N ALA A 12 4.73 -7.86 12.37
CA ALA A 12 3.91 -8.09 13.57
C ALA A 12 4.64 -8.91 14.65
N LYS A 13 5.78 -8.40 15.13
CA LYS A 13 6.68 -9.07 16.09
C LYS A 13 6.20 -9.06 17.55
N ASN A 14 4.93 -8.76 17.81
CA ASN A 14 4.38 -8.72 19.16
C ASN A 14 3.59 -9.99 19.48
N GLU A 15 3.27 -10.18 20.77
CA GLU A 15 2.50 -11.35 21.25
C GLU A 15 1.05 -11.37 20.73
N LYS A 16 0.53 -10.21 20.34
CA LYS A 16 -0.82 -10.05 19.81
C LYS A 16 -0.93 -10.35 18.31
N HIS A 17 0.20 -10.50 17.62
CA HIS A 17 0.27 -10.62 16.16
C HIS A 17 -0.46 -9.48 15.43
N THR A 18 -0.21 -8.24 15.87
CA THR A 18 -0.78 -7.01 15.30
C THR A 18 0.33 -6.05 14.84
N LEU A 19 -0.04 -5.11 13.98
CA LEU A 19 0.83 -4.04 13.49
C LEU A 19 0.46 -2.72 14.14
N ASN A 20 1.38 -2.12 14.88
CA ASN A 20 1.24 -0.75 15.33
C ASN A 20 1.58 0.25 14.21
N LYS A 21 1.36 1.54 14.51
CA LYS A 21 1.62 2.66 13.60
C LYS A 21 3.03 2.65 12.99
N GLU A 22 4.05 2.33 13.77
CA GLU A 22 5.45 2.34 13.30
C GLU A 22 5.76 1.15 12.41
N GLN A 23 5.30 -0.05 12.79
CA GLN A 23 5.45 -1.28 12.00
C GLN A 23 4.74 -1.14 10.65
N MET A 24 3.54 -0.56 10.64
CA MET A 24 2.79 -0.31 9.40
C MET A 24 3.51 0.71 8.50
N LYS A 25 4.13 1.76 9.06
CA LYS A 25 4.98 2.68 8.28
C LYS A 25 6.19 1.98 7.65
N GLN A 26 6.85 1.10 8.40
CA GLN A 26 7.98 0.31 7.88
C GLN A 26 7.54 -0.59 6.73
N PHE A 27 6.42 -1.32 6.91
CA PHE A 27 5.84 -2.16 5.86
C PHE A 27 5.54 -1.36 4.58
N MET A 28 4.83 -0.23 4.67
CA MET A 28 4.53 0.60 3.50
C MET A 28 5.80 1.16 2.84
N GLY A 29 6.80 1.53 3.64
CA GLY A 29 8.07 2.06 3.16
C GLY A 29 8.94 1.03 2.44
N ALA A 30 8.92 -0.23 2.88
CA ALA A 30 9.70 -1.31 2.30
C ALA A 30 8.97 -1.97 1.13
N GLU A 31 7.76 -2.50 1.39
CA GLU A 31 7.04 -3.36 0.45
C GLU A 31 6.28 -2.57 -0.63
N LEU A 32 5.76 -1.37 -0.30
CA LEU A 32 4.89 -0.60 -1.20
C LEU A 32 5.59 0.59 -1.87
N SER A 33 6.90 0.75 -1.68
CA SER A 33 7.68 1.86 -2.25
C SER A 33 7.57 1.99 -3.78
N GLY A 34 7.43 0.86 -4.48
CA GLY A 34 7.24 0.83 -5.94
C GLY A 34 5.81 1.17 -6.40
N LEU A 35 4.82 0.98 -5.53
CA LEU A 35 3.39 1.13 -5.83
C LEU A 35 2.89 2.53 -5.43
N CYS A 36 3.35 3.05 -4.30
CA CYS A 36 2.86 4.28 -3.67
C CYS A 36 3.93 5.38 -3.67
N LYS A 37 4.39 5.82 -4.86
CA LYS A 37 5.46 6.83 -4.98
C LYS A 37 5.14 8.20 -4.35
N ASN A 38 3.87 8.51 -4.08
CA ASN A 38 3.42 9.85 -3.63
C ASN A 38 2.57 9.88 -2.34
N GLN A 39 2.34 8.76 -1.64
CA GLN A 39 1.40 8.72 -0.50
C GLN A 39 2.06 8.87 0.89
N LYS A 40 3.25 9.47 0.97
CA LYS A 40 4.01 9.63 2.23
C LYS A 40 3.59 10.85 3.08
N ASN A 41 2.33 11.28 3.00
CA ASN A 41 1.85 12.33 3.90
C ASN A 41 1.50 11.71 5.26
N VAL A 42 2.16 12.18 6.32
CA VAL A 42 1.97 11.69 7.70
C VAL A 42 0.51 11.81 8.13
N GLU A 43 -0.17 12.90 7.78
CA GLU A 43 -1.59 13.09 8.08
C GLU A 43 -2.50 12.09 7.33
N SER A 44 -2.15 11.76 6.09
CA SER A 44 -2.88 10.76 5.31
C SER A 44 -2.69 9.35 5.88
N PHE A 45 -1.51 9.07 6.42
CA PHE A 45 -1.21 7.81 7.09
C PHE A 45 -1.97 7.65 8.42
N ASP A 46 -2.02 8.71 9.24
CA ASP A 46 -2.78 8.70 10.49
C ASP A 46 -4.27 8.46 10.26
N ARG A 47 -4.84 9.12 9.24
CA ARG A 47 -6.22 8.88 8.84
C ARG A 47 -6.43 7.45 8.34
N MET A 48 -5.53 6.95 7.50
CA MET A 48 -5.60 5.58 6.98
C MET A 48 -5.56 4.54 8.11
N MET A 49 -4.68 4.72 9.10
CA MET A 49 -4.60 3.82 10.25
C MET A 49 -5.95 3.77 10.99
N LYS A 50 -6.55 4.93 11.22
CA LYS A 50 -7.86 5.05 11.89
C LYS A 50 -9.01 4.47 11.06
N ASP A 51 -8.96 4.59 9.74
CA ASP A 51 -10.00 4.06 8.85
C ASP A 51 -9.94 2.52 8.72
N LEU A 52 -8.79 1.90 9.05
CA LEU A 52 -8.56 0.45 8.98
C LEU A 52 -8.67 -0.26 10.34
N ASP A 53 -8.44 0.47 11.43
CA ASP A 53 -8.58 0.02 12.82
C ASP A 53 -10.08 -0.01 13.18
N PHE A 54 -10.74 -1.12 12.84
CA PHE A 54 -12.19 -1.27 12.96
C PHE A 54 -12.63 -1.55 14.39
N ASP A 55 -11.77 -2.16 15.20
CA ASP A 55 -12.02 -2.42 16.61
C ASP A 55 -11.57 -1.28 17.54
N GLY A 56 -10.74 -0.35 17.04
CA GLY A 56 -10.30 0.84 17.73
C GLY A 56 -9.19 0.58 18.76
N ASP A 57 -8.44 -0.51 18.63
CA ASP A 57 -7.36 -0.88 19.55
C ASP A 57 -6.03 -0.14 19.27
N GLY A 58 -5.98 0.66 18.20
CA GLY A 58 -4.83 1.43 17.77
C GLY A 58 -3.77 0.61 17.03
N GLN A 59 -4.08 -0.63 16.67
CA GLN A 59 -3.23 -1.58 15.97
C GLN A 59 -4.02 -2.20 14.81
N LEU A 60 -3.34 -2.91 13.92
CA LEU A 60 -3.99 -3.65 12.83
C LEU A 60 -3.76 -5.14 13.04
N ASN A 61 -4.84 -5.88 13.19
CA ASN A 61 -4.83 -7.33 13.14
C ASN A 61 -4.74 -7.83 11.69
N PHE A 62 -4.69 -9.15 11.50
CA PHE A 62 -4.51 -9.73 10.18
C PHE A 62 -5.67 -9.43 9.21
N GLU A 63 -6.93 -9.40 9.69
CA GLU A 63 -8.10 -9.12 8.86
C GLU A 63 -8.10 -7.67 8.36
N GLU A 64 -7.75 -6.74 9.24
CA GLU A 64 -7.61 -5.31 8.92
C GLU A 64 -6.46 -5.06 7.95
N PHE A 65 -5.33 -5.75 8.16
CA PHE A 65 -4.20 -5.73 7.24
C PHE A 65 -4.57 -6.26 5.85
N VAL A 66 -5.27 -7.39 5.75
CA VAL A 66 -5.70 -7.95 4.46
C VAL A 66 -6.66 -7.00 3.75
N SER A 67 -7.57 -6.36 4.48
CA SER A 67 -8.48 -5.35 3.94
C SER A 67 -7.72 -4.18 3.30
N PHE A 68 -6.66 -3.71 3.95
CA PHE A 68 -5.77 -2.71 3.37
C PHE A 68 -5.10 -3.20 2.08
N VAL A 69 -4.48 -4.39 2.10
CA VAL A 69 -3.75 -4.91 0.93
C VAL A 69 -4.72 -5.12 -0.25
N ALA A 70 -5.93 -5.60 0.01
CA ALA A 70 -6.98 -5.70 -1.00
C ALA A 70 -7.30 -4.33 -1.62
N GLY A 71 -7.47 -3.28 -0.80
CA GLY A 71 -7.69 -1.91 -1.28
C GLY A 71 -6.57 -1.40 -2.19
N VAL A 72 -5.31 -1.70 -1.84
CA VAL A 72 -4.14 -1.40 -2.68
C VAL A 72 -4.20 -2.17 -4.00
N MET A 73 -4.50 -3.47 -3.96
CA MET A 73 -4.61 -4.31 -5.16
C MET A 73 -5.69 -3.81 -6.12
N PHE A 74 -6.88 -3.46 -5.62
CA PHE A 74 -7.96 -2.88 -6.44
C PHE A 74 -7.53 -1.55 -7.07
N SER A 75 -6.93 -0.66 -6.28
CA SER A 75 -6.41 0.63 -6.76
C SER A 75 -5.35 0.44 -7.84
N CYS A 76 -4.41 -0.50 -7.65
CA CYS A 76 -3.40 -0.84 -8.65
C CYS A 76 -4.01 -1.42 -9.92
N ASN A 77 -5.02 -2.29 -9.80
CA ASN A 77 -5.74 -2.84 -10.95
C ASN A 77 -6.47 -1.75 -11.74
N GLU A 78 -7.17 -0.83 -11.07
CA GLU A 78 -7.82 0.31 -11.74
C GLU A 78 -6.81 1.18 -12.50
N ILE A 79 -5.64 1.47 -11.90
CA ILE A 79 -4.57 2.22 -12.56
C ILE A 79 -4.03 1.44 -13.77
N TYR A 80 -3.87 0.12 -13.64
CA TYR A 80 -3.43 -0.74 -14.73
C TYR A 80 -4.41 -0.69 -15.91
N VAL A 81 -5.70 -0.86 -15.66
CA VAL A 81 -6.76 -0.80 -16.68
C VAL A 81 -6.79 0.59 -17.35
N LYS A 82 -6.82 1.67 -16.56
CA LYS A 82 -6.82 3.06 -17.06
C LYS A 82 -5.58 3.37 -17.92
N ARG A 83 -4.42 2.78 -17.63
CA ARG A 83 -3.21 2.94 -18.47
C ARG A 83 -3.28 2.16 -19.78
N ARG A 84 -4.03 1.06 -19.85
CA ARG A 84 -4.21 0.29 -21.09
C ARG A 84 -5.26 0.88 -22.02
N GLU A 85 -6.22 1.63 -21.49
CA GLU A 85 -7.26 2.29 -22.28
C GLU A 85 -6.82 3.65 -22.87
N GLN A 86 -5.60 4.13 -22.57
CA GLN A 86 -5.06 5.32 -23.24
C GLN A 86 -4.54 4.94 -24.64
N PRO A 87 -5.08 5.51 -25.73
CA PRO A 87 -4.47 5.36 -27.04
C PRO A 87 -3.07 5.97 -26.99
N ALA A 88 -2.09 5.28 -27.57
CA ALA A 88 -0.73 5.75 -27.70
C ALA A 88 -0.74 7.18 -28.28
N LYS A 89 -0.45 8.19 -27.45
CA LYS A 89 -0.04 9.49 -27.98
C LYS A 89 1.32 9.25 -28.61
N GLY A 90 1.29 9.15 -29.94
CA GLY A 90 2.42 8.87 -30.80
C GLY A 90 3.62 9.76 -30.48
N GLY A 91 4.79 9.17 -30.63
CA GLY A 91 6.04 9.91 -30.60
C GLY A 91 6.02 11.02 -31.64
N ALA A 92 6.24 12.24 -31.18
CA ALA A 92 6.89 13.24 -32.01
C ALA A 92 8.37 13.20 -31.62
N CYS A 93 9.14 12.48 -32.44
CA CYS A 93 10.57 12.71 -32.57
C CYS A 93 10.74 14.19 -32.93
N GLN A 94 11.28 15.00 -32.03
CA GLN A 94 11.80 16.32 -32.41
C GLN A 94 13.24 16.13 -32.85
N VAL A 95 13.41 15.92 -34.16
CA VAL A 95 14.67 16.24 -34.83
C VAL A 95 14.81 17.76 -34.80
N THR A 96 15.69 18.28 -33.98
CA THR A 96 16.18 19.66 -34.10
C THR A 96 17.59 19.62 -34.63
N LYS A 97 17.73 20.31 -35.77
CA LYS A 97 18.87 20.50 -36.67
C LYS A 97 20.24 20.63 -36.02
#